data_AF-A0A8X7RVB9-F1
#
_entry.id   AF-A0A8X7RVB9-F1
#
_cell.length_a   1.000
_cell.length_b   1.000
_cell.length_c   1.000
_cell.angle_alpha   90.00
_cell.angle_beta   90.00
_cell.angle_gamma   90.00
#
_symmetry.space_group_name_H-M   'P 1'
#
loop_
_entity.id
_entity.type
_entity.pdbx_description
1 polymer ?
#
loop_
_entity_poly.entity_id
_entity_poly.type
_entity_poly.pdbx_seq_one_letter_code
_entity_poly.pdbx_strand_id
1 'polypeptide(L)'
;MIVPISRSLPLNDGLWFEISSSSDSKRKEIKIPRNVYRAVLEVYVSFHENDEFWYGNLPNDFITANNLSAAGGNGPFREVVVTLDGKVADDAVLGSLLDGEGHEFGFSVTNALNVWFVDANLHLWLDREKEVVEGEVLEVSRSSLEISSVLDFKGLNGEFKTEAKRLVSLKGLVKSSHGEIVTTSHQEFRYVNKMVLGKDGSLQIIDQLIEGEDRVQSKRGSRPIYAAKSIKSFPFYLYSDSLEQETNTSLEVANVTMGFNEERSESDNGMMRTFKSKVENKQEGQGVMVVKNNLVVNGYGERNKCIAMLEVTSVTLGTLVASTTKFYMTREIRDHSKSPCSLATLSDQTTSSSSPTSSLLYPTSTSPSTSKKSKDVYGDKKYVFVLRVVKSAGPKGHILNQGHGVLVGTPEEAVAHFFETARSLDYQTFFPNHVAAEKLVSELVV
;
A
#
# COMPACT_ATOMS: atom_id res chain seq x y z
N MET A 1 -18.91 14.64 11.99
CA MET A 1 -17.71 15.27 12.57
C MET A 1 -16.51 14.38 12.24
N ILE A 2 -15.34 14.95 11.96
CA ILE A 2 -14.11 14.19 11.74
C ILE A 2 -13.06 14.72 12.72
N VAL A 3 -12.42 13.84 13.47
CA VAL A 3 -11.41 14.19 14.46
C VAL A 3 -10.08 13.53 14.06
N PRO A 4 -9.04 14.32 13.74
CA PRO A 4 -7.73 13.76 13.38
C PRO A 4 -6.99 13.25 14.61
N ILE A 5 -6.48 12.02 14.53
CA ILE A 5 -5.67 11.35 15.55
C ILE A 5 -4.21 11.33 15.11
N SER A 6 -3.58 12.51 15.18
CA SER A 6 -2.19 12.77 14.82
C SER A 6 -1.43 13.45 15.97
N ARG A 7 -0.11 13.63 15.84
CA ARG A 7 0.72 14.35 16.82
C ARG A 7 0.22 15.80 17.02
N SER A 8 0.34 16.30 18.25
CA SER A 8 -0.02 17.68 18.59
C SER A 8 1.08 18.67 18.20
N LEU A 9 0.68 19.84 17.70
CA LEU A 9 1.56 21.00 17.47
C LEU A 9 2.02 21.63 18.80
N PRO A 10 3.13 22.40 18.81
CA PRO A 10 4.03 22.68 17.69
C PRO A 10 5.06 21.57 17.47
N LEU A 11 5.49 21.39 16.23
CA LEU A 11 6.49 20.41 15.81
C LEU A 11 7.47 21.03 14.81
N ASN A 12 8.71 20.57 14.82
CA ASN A 12 9.71 20.87 13.79
C ASN A 12 9.71 19.80 12.66
N ASP A 13 8.78 18.86 12.72
CA ASP A 13 8.68 17.65 11.88
C ASP A 13 7.20 17.33 11.51
N GLY A 14 6.98 16.16 10.89
CA GLY A 14 5.67 15.74 10.38
C GLY A 14 4.62 15.43 11.47
N LEU A 15 3.34 15.50 11.10
CA LEU A 15 2.20 15.28 12.01
C LEU A 15 1.92 13.79 12.31
N TRP A 16 2.47 12.86 11.53
CA TRP A 16 2.24 11.43 11.70
C TRP A 16 2.99 10.90 12.92
N PHE A 17 2.38 9.96 13.63
CA PHE A 17 3.05 9.21 14.68
C PHE A 17 4.19 8.38 14.11
N GLU A 18 5.36 8.47 14.70
CA GLU A 18 6.53 7.68 14.31
C GLU A 18 6.73 6.53 15.31
N ILE A 19 6.46 5.30 14.89
CA ILE A 19 6.71 4.09 15.67
C ILE A 19 8.09 3.55 15.29
N SER A 20 8.97 3.53 16.29
CA SER A 20 10.40 3.26 16.14
C SER A 20 10.81 1.82 16.46
N SER A 21 9.91 0.99 17.01
CA SER A 21 10.12 -0.43 17.32
C SER A 21 8.82 -1.12 17.72
N SER A 22 8.85 -2.45 17.86
CA SER A 22 7.72 -3.25 18.35
C SER A 22 7.30 -2.94 19.80
N SER A 23 8.18 -2.32 20.59
CA SER A 23 7.88 -1.87 21.96
C SER A 23 7.35 -0.44 22.04
N ASP A 24 7.39 0.30 20.92
CA ASP A 24 6.95 1.68 20.86
C ASP A 24 5.44 1.76 20.60
N SER A 25 4.77 2.64 21.32
CA SER A 25 3.35 2.94 21.14
C SER A 25 3.10 4.44 21.23
N LYS A 26 2.31 4.95 20.29
CA LYS A 26 1.90 6.36 20.25
C LYS A 26 0.43 6.47 20.60
N ARG A 27 0.06 7.55 21.27
CA ARG A 27 -1.26 7.71 21.84
C ARG A 27 -1.75 9.14 21.77
N LYS A 28 -3.07 9.29 21.70
CA LYS A 28 -3.76 10.57 21.75
C LYS A 28 -5.07 10.44 22.51
N GLU A 29 -5.26 11.32 23.47
CA GLU A 29 -6.52 11.45 24.18
C GLU A 29 -7.51 12.26 23.33
N ILE A 30 -8.73 11.74 23.19
CA ILE A 30 -9.83 12.37 22.47
C ILE A 30 -11.10 12.28 23.30
N LYS A 31 -11.76 13.42 23.49
CA LYS A 31 -13.09 13.48 24.07
C LYS A 31 -14.14 13.23 23.00
N ILE A 32 -14.98 12.21 23.19
CA ILE A 32 -16.03 11.83 22.24
C ILE A 32 -17.36 12.46 22.67
N PRO A 33 -18.10 13.14 21.78
CA PRO A 33 -19.41 13.67 22.12
C PRO A 33 -20.41 12.57 22.49
N ARG A 34 -21.20 12.81 23.54
CA ARG A 34 -22.15 11.84 24.08
C ARG A 34 -23.34 11.56 23.17
N ASN A 35 -23.56 12.38 22.14
CA ASN A 35 -24.61 12.19 21.14
C ASN A 35 -24.12 11.45 19.87
N VAL A 36 -22.95 10.81 19.88
CA VAL A 36 -22.52 9.97 18.75
C VAL A 36 -23.34 8.69 18.69
N TYR A 37 -23.89 8.34 17.52
CA TYR A 37 -24.59 7.05 17.30
C TYR A 37 -23.83 6.10 16.35
N ARG A 38 -22.76 6.57 15.71
CA ARG A 38 -21.85 5.76 14.91
C ARG A 38 -20.46 6.37 14.91
N ALA A 39 -19.45 5.53 15.06
CA ALA A 39 -18.04 5.89 14.91
C ALA A 39 -17.36 4.96 13.89
N VAL A 40 -16.43 5.49 13.09
CA VAL A 40 -15.55 4.73 12.20
C VAL A 40 -14.15 5.29 12.35
N LEU A 41 -13.18 4.43 12.67
CA LEU A 41 -11.77 4.77 12.68
C LEU A 41 -11.15 4.40 11.34
N GLU A 42 -10.49 5.35 10.71
CA GLU A 42 -9.70 5.17 9.49
C GLU A 42 -8.22 5.32 9.86
N VAL A 43 -7.39 4.32 9.55
CA VAL A 43 -5.97 4.31 9.90
C VAL A 43 -5.14 4.30 8.61
N TYR A 44 -4.14 5.17 8.56
CA TYR A 44 -3.15 5.27 7.49
C TYR A 44 -1.78 4.86 8.01
N VAL A 45 -1.04 4.12 7.19
CA VAL A 45 0.23 3.53 7.59
C VAL A 45 1.23 3.63 6.45
N SER A 46 2.47 4.01 6.77
CA SER A 46 3.62 4.00 5.86
C SER A 46 4.83 3.40 6.58
N PHE A 47 5.62 2.58 5.91
CA PHE A 47 6.77 1.87 6.49
C PHE A 47 8.04 2.19 5.70
N HIS A 48 9.16 2.33 6.40
CA HIS A 48 10.44 2.82 5.88
C HIS A 48 11.61 2.13 6.59
N GLU A 49 12.84 2.47 6.18
CA GLU A 49 14.09 1.98 6.79
C GLU A 49 14.15 0.44 6.80
N ASN A 50 14.42 -0.19 7.94
CA ASN A 50 14.56 -1.65 8.06
C ASN A 50 13.25 -2.42 7.82
N ASP A 51 12.11 -1.73 7.85
CA ASP A 51 10.81 -2.31 7.49
C ASP A 51 10.30 -1.81 6.13
N GLU A 52 11.07 -1.07 5.33
CA GLU A 52 10.62 -0.64 3.98
C GLU A 52 10.20 -1.83 3.09
N PHE A 53 10.88 -2.98 3.27
CA PHE A 53 10.64 -4.22 2.55
C PHE A 53 10.27 -5.37 3.50
N TRP A 54 9.52 -5.09 4.57
CA TRP A 54 9.24 -6.04 5.65
C TRP A 54 8.71 -7.41 5.18
N TYR A 55 8.00 -7.48 4.05
CA TYR A 55 7.51 -8.73 3.45
C TYR A 55 8.63 -9.70 3.04
N GLY A 56 9.86 -9.20 2.85
CA GLY A 56 11.07 -9.94 2.56
C GLY A 56 11.98 -10.15 3.78
N ASN A 57 11.58 -9.71 4.98
CA ASN A 57 12.41 -9.84 6.16
C ASN A 57 12.54 -11.31 6.60
N LEU A 58 13.77 -11.69 6.92
CA LEU A 58 14.12 -13.07 7.25
C LEU A 58 13.70 -13.44 8.67
N PRO A 59 13.35 -14.72 8.93
CA PRO A 59 13.16 -15.20 10.29
C PRO A 59 14.44 -15.13 11.13
N ASN A 60 14.31 -14.79 12.41
CA ASN A 60 15.45 -14.61 13.32
C ASN A 60 16.27 -15.90 13.50
N ASP A 61 15.62 -17.07 13.47
CA ASP A 61 16.31 -18.36 13.59
C ASP A 61 17.24 -18.64 12.40
N PHE A 62 16.81 -18.28 11.19
CA PHE A 62 17.63 -18.38 9.98
C PHE A 62 18.84 -17.43 10.03
N ILE A 63 18.61 -16.18 10.44
CA ILE A 63 19.67 -15.16 10.60
C ILE A 63 20.71 -15.68 11.60
N THR A 64 20.25 -16.17 12.76
CA THR A 64 21.12 -16.66 13.84
C THR A 64 21.92 -17.89 13.39
N ALA A 65 21.26 -18.87 12.78
CA ALA A 65 21.90 -20.12 12.33
C ALA A 65 22.99 -19.89 11.27
N ASN A 66 22.86 -18.84 10.46
CA ASN A 66 23.81 -18.49 9.41
C ASN A 66 24.75 -17.33 9.77
N ASN A 67 24.70 -16.85 11.03
CA ASN A 67 25.54 -15.76 11.54
C ASN A 67 25.51 -14.49 10.67
N LEU A 68 24.32 -14.13 10.18
CA LEU A 68 24.11 -12.99 9.30
C LEU A 68 23.98 -11.68 10.08
N SER A 69 24.70 -10.64 9.67
CA SER A 69 24.47 -9.27 10.11
C SER A 69 23.42 -8.59 9.21
N ALA A 70 22.18 -9.04 9.28
CA ALA A 70 21.11 -8.50 8.44
C ALA A 70 20.58 -7.16 9.00
N ALA A 71 20.46 -6.15 8.13
CA ALA A 71 19.62 -4.97 8.40
C ALA A 71 18.16 -5.38 8.20
N GLY A 72 17.59 -6.09 9.18
CA GLY A 72 16.28 -6.72 9.05
C GLY A 72 16.08 -7.85 10.05
N GLY A 73 14.89 -8.47 10.01
CA GLY A 73 14.52 -9.55 10.91
C GLY A 73 13.03 -9.56 11.28
N ASN A 74 12.70 -10.37 12.27
CA ASN A 74 11.35 -10.59 12.79
C ASN A 74 10.37 -11.19 11.77
N GLY A 75 10.88 -11.78 10.68
CA GLY A 75 10.07 -12.43 9.65
C GLY A 75 9.13 -11.47 8.91
N PRO A 76 8.28 -12.02 8.02
CA PRO A 76 7.52 -11.22 7.06
C PRO A 76 6.18 -10.71 7.57
N PHE A 77 5.83 -10.84 8.86
CA PHE A 77 4.52 -10.45 9.37
C PHE A 77 4.59 -9.23 10.32
N ARG A 78 3.70 -8.27 10.10
CA ARG A 78 3.50 -7.07 10.91
C ARG A 78 2.00 -6.85 11.09
N GLU A 79 1.56 -6.54 12.31
CA GLU A 79 0.18 -6.19 12.61
C GLU A 79 0.13 -4.78 13.22
N VAL A 80 -0.63 -3.89 12.62
CA VAL A 80 -0.92 -2.58 13.20
C VAL A 80 -2.01 -2.77 14.24
N VAL A 81 -1.70 -2.45 15.49
CA VAL A 81 -2.60 -2.63 16.63
C VAL A 81 -3.13 -1.28 17.05
N VAL A 82 -4.46 -1.16 17.07
CA VAL A 82 -5.15 -0.02 17.66
C VAL A 82 -5.59 -0.40 19.07
N THR A 83 -5.31 0.46 20.04
CA THR A 83 -5.82 0.34 21.39
C THR A 83 -6.73 1.51 21.76
N LEU A 84 -7.67 1.22 22.66
CA LEU A 84 -8.56 2.17 23.29
C LEU A 84 -8.45 1.97 24.80
N ASP A 85 -8.04 3.01 25.53
CA ASP A 85 -7.82 2.98 26.98
C ASP A 85 -6.94 1.79 27.42
N GLY A 86 -5.88 1.53 26.64
CA GLY A 86 -4.92 0.44 26.87
C GLY A 86 -5.39 -0.96 26.45
N LYS A 87 -6.61 -1.12 25.92
CA LYS A 87 -7.15 -2.41 25.44
C LYS A 87 -7.24 -2.44 23.92
N VAL A 88 -7.01 -3.60 23.28
CA VAL A 88 -7.14 -3.72 21.82
C VAL A 88 -8.55 -3.34 21.38
N ALA A 89 -8.66 -2.49 20.36
CA ALA A 89 -9.91 -1.90 19.90
C ALA A 89 -10.92 -2.90 19.31
N ASP A 90 -10.52 -4.14 19.07
CA ASP A 90 -11.42 -5.27 18.83
C ASP A 90 -12.41 -5.43 20.02
N ASP A 91 -12.01 -4.92 21.20
CA ASP A 91 -12.78 -4.24 22.27
C ASP A 91 -14.16 -3.63 22.05
N ALA A 92 -14.15 -2.71 21.10
CA ALA A 92 -14.66 -1.40 21.37
C ALA A 92 -16.05 -1.28 20.78
N VAL A 93 -17.04 -1.18 21.66
CA VAL A 93 -18.40 -0.82 21.25
C VAL A 93 -18.62 0.63 21.62
N LEU A 94 -19.30 1.35 20.74
CA LEU A 94 -19.56 2.78 20.90
C LEU A 94 -20.06 3.16 22.30
N GLY A 95 -20.87 2.31 22.95
CA GLY A 95 -21.39 2.58 24.30
C GLY A 95 -20.34 2.87 25.36
N SER A 96 -19.17 2.22 25.30
CA SER A 96 -18.08 2.47 26.28
C SER A 96 -17.34 3.78 26.03
N LEU A 97 -17.68 4.51 24.96
CA LEU A 97 -17.03 5.75 24.53
C LEU A 97 -17.88 7.01 24.78
N LEU A 98 -19.11 6.86 25.30
CA LEU A 98 -20.10 7.95 25.43
C LEU A 98 -20.29 8.42 26.88
N ASP A 99 -19.34 8.11 27.77
CA ASP A 99 -19.38 8.51 29.17
C ASP A 99 -19.14 10.02 29.37
N GLY A 100 -18.55 10.70 28.38
CA GLY A 100 -18.23 12.12 28.43
C GLY A 100 -16.82 12.41 28.91
N GLU A 101 -16.01 11.39 29.17
CA GLU A 101 -14.61 11.48 29.54
C GLU A 101 -13.69 11.49 28.30
N GLY A 102 -12.40 11.72 28.53
CA GLY A 102 -11.37 11.56 27.50
C GLY A 102 -11.00 10.09 27.35
N HIS A 103 -10.91 9.61 26.11
CA HIS A 103 -10.46 8.25 25.80
C HIS A 103 -9.13 8.27 25.05
N GLU A 104 -8.24 7.37 25.41
CA GLU A 104 -6.91 7.27 24.82
C GLU A 104 -6.92 6.30 23.64
N PHE A 105 -6.67 6.83 22.43
CA PHE A 105 -6.42 6.04 21.24
C PHE A 105 -4.92 5.78 21.10
N GLY A 106 -4.53 4.51 21.13
CA GLY A 106 -3.14 4.08 20.97
C GLY A 106 -2.90 3.34 19.65
N PHE A 107 -1.68 3.45 19.13
CA PHE A 107 -1.20 2.79 17.93
C PHE A 107 0.17 2.16 18.19
N SER A 108 0.32 0.91 17.79
CA SER A 108 1.60 0.18 17.77
C SER A 108 1.67 -0.75 16.55
N VAL A 109 2.85 -1.30 16.27
CA VAL A 109 3.03 -2.30 15.20
C VAL A 109 3.78 -3.49 15.76
N THR A 110 3.19 -4.69 15.69
CA THR A 110 3.85 -5.92 16.15
C THR A 110 5.05 -6.24 15.26
N ASN A 111 6.09 -6.82 15.87
CA ASN A 111 7.34 -7.21 15.19
C ASN A 111 8.08 -6.06 14.47
N ALA A 112 7.68 -4.81 14.66
CA ALA A 112 8.29 -3.66 14.01
C ALA A 112 9.77 -3.51 14.37
N LEU A 113 10.57 -3.22 13.35
CA LEU A 113 11.95 -2.77 13.48
C LEU A 113 11.95 -1.24 13.56
N ASN A 114 11.97 -0.56 12.42
CA ASN A 114 11.83 0.89 12.28
C ASN A 114 11.77 1.17 10.77
N VAL A 115 11.09 2.21 10.27
CA VAL A 115 10.21 3.18 10.94
C VAL A 115 8.80 3.03 10.36
N TRP A 116 7.77 3.10 11.23
CA TRP A 116 6.37 3.10 10.81
C TRP A 116 5.73 4.46 11.12
N PHE A 117 5.27 5.15 10.08
CA PHE A 117 4.42 6.32 10.25
C PHE A 117 2.95 5.89 10.29
N VAL A 118 2.24 6.37 11.30
CA VAL A 118 0.80 6.11 11.50
C VAL A 118 0.04 7.42 11.67
N ASP A 119 -1.09 7.54 10.99
CA ASP A 119 -2.06 8.62 11.17
C ASP A 119 -3.47 8.03 11.16
N ALA A 120 -4.44 8.73 11.70
CA ALA A 120 -5.81 8.24 11.70
C ALA A 120 -6.86 9.35 11.76
N ASN A 121 -8.04 9.05 11.21
CA ASN A 121 -9.22 9.89 11.30
C ASN A 121 -10.36 9.16 12.01
N LEU A 122 -10.95 9.81 13.00
CA LEU A 122 -12.17 9.33 13.66
C LEU A 122 -13.39 10.03 13.08
N HIS A 123 -14.20 9.29 12.34
CA HIS A 123 -15.46 9.75 11.76
C HIS A 123 -16.60 9.50 12.73
N LEU A 124 -17.30 10.56 13.12
CA LEU A 124 -18.36 10.54 14.13
C LEU A 124 -19.67 11.08 13.55
N TRP A 125 -20.72 10.26 13.62
CA TRP A 125 -22.08 10.64 13.27
C TRP A 125 -22.85 11.00 14.54
N LEU A 126 -23.33 12.25 14.59
CA LEU A 126 -23.98 12.85 15.74
C LEU A 126 -25.50 12.81 15.59
N ASP A 127 -26.17 12.45 16.66
CA ASP A 127 -27.60 12.58 16.84
C ASP A 127 -27.93 14.05 17.16
N ARG A 128 -28.79 14.66 16.36
CA ARG A 128 -29.21 16.05 16.54
C ARG A 128 -30.42 16.20 17.45
N GLU A 129 -31.14 15.10 17.67
CA GLU A 129 -32.41 15.09 18.40
C GLU A 129 -32.25 14.50 19.81
N LYS A 130 -31.13 13.80 20.09
CA LYS A 130 -30.80 13.25 21.40
C LYS A 130 -29.46 13.82 21.89
N GLU A 131 -29.45 14.40 23.09
CA GLU A 131 -28.23 14.93 23.71
C GLU A 131 -27.26 13.83 24.19
N VAL A 132 -27.81 12.67 24.57
CA VAL A 132 -27.04 11.52 25.06
C VAL A 132 -27.54 10.25 24.41
N VAL A 133 -26.70 9.62 23.58
CA VAL A 133 -26.94 8.29 23.02
C VAL A 133 -26.46 7.26 24.03
N GLU A 134 -27.23 6.17 24.18
CA GLU A 134 -26.84 5.06 25.04
C GLU A 134 -26.31 3.93 24.15
N GLY A 135 -25.27 3.23 24.61
CA GLY A 135 -24.79 2.03 23.94
C GLY A 135 -24.41 0.94 24.93
N GLU A 136 -24.52 -0.30 24.49
CA GLU A 136 -24.23 -1.48 25.31
C GLU A 136 -23.49 -2.53 24.47
N VAL A 137 -22.48 -3.15 25.08
CA VAL A 137 -21.80 -4.33 24.54
C VAL A 137 -22.66 -5.55 24.87
N LEU A 138 -23.19 -6.24 23.87
CA LEU A 138 -24.02 -7.43 24.09
C LEU A 138 -23.19 -8.72 24.03
N GLU A 139 -22.27 -8.83 23.07
CA GLU A 139 -21.47 -10.03 22.87
C GLU A 139 -20.15 -9.67 22.20
N VAL A 140 -19.06 -10.27 22.69
CA VAL A 140 -17.73 -10.17 22.08
C VAL A 140 -17.14 -11.56 22.03
N SER A 141 -16.75 -12.01 20.84
CA SER A 141 -16.06 -13.27 20.61
C SER A 141 -14.84 -13.03 19.75
N ARG A 142 -13.66 -13.37 20.26
CA ARG A 142 -12.37 -13.10 19.61
C ARG A 142 -11.46 -14.31 19.74
N SER A 143 -10.88 -14.72 18.63
CA SER A 143 -9.76 -15.65 18.66
C SER A 143 -8.49 -14.89 19.01
N SER A 144 -7.56 -15.53 19.72
CA SER A 144 -6.17 -15.06 19.70
C SER A 144 -5.65 -15.04 18.27
N LEU A 145 -4.63 -14.22 17.99
CA LEU A 145 -3.91 -14.29 16.72
C LEU A 145 -3.22 -15.65 16.63
N GLU A 146 -3.68 -16.51 15.73
CA GLU A 146 -3.03 -17.77 15.41
C GLU A 146 -1.92 -17.46 14.41
N ILE A 147 -0.67 -17.44 14.86
CA ILE A 147 0.50 -17.28 13.99
C ILE A 147 1.32 -18.56 14.00
N SER A 148 1.72 -19.02 12.83
CA SER A 148 2.60 -20.17 12.68
C SER A 148 3.68 -19.87 11.64
N SER A 149 4.89 -20.34 11.92
CA SER A 149 6.02 -20.25 10.99
C SER A 149 6.66 -21.61 10.83
N VAL A 150 6.88 -22.02 9.57
CA VAL A 150 7.59 -23.25 9.19
C VAL A 150 8.82 -22.83 8.43
N LEU A 151 9.98 -23.36 8.84
CA LEU A 151 11.28 -23.05 8.26
C LEU A 151 11.96 -24.35 7.87
N ASP A 152 12.44 -24.43 6.63
CA ASP A 152 13.30 -25.52 6.14
C ASP A 152 14.47 -24.90 5.39
N PHE A 153 15.69 -25.06 5.90
CA PHE A 153 16.85 -24.41 5.32
C PHE A 153 18.15 -25.17 5.56
N LYS A 154 19.10 -24.95 4.65
CA LYS A 154 20.49 -25.43 4.74
C LYS A 154 21.43 -24.36 4.22
N GLY A 155 22.27 -23.83 5.11
CA GLY A 155 23.09 -22.67 4.79
C GLY A 155 22.18 -21.50 4.41
N LEU A 156 22.53 -20.82 3.31
CA LEU A 156 21.81 -19.64 2.82
C LEU A 156 20.60 -19.94 1.92
N ASN A 157 20.27 -21.22 1.71
CA ASN A 157 19.11 -21.64 0.95
C ASN A 157 18.02 -22.15 1.90
N GLY A 158 16.76 -21.84 1.62
CA GLY A 158 15.65 -22.32 2.41
C GLY A 158 14.28 -21.89 1.93
N GLU A 159 13.26 -22.54 2.44
CA GLU A 159 11.86 -22.21 2.27
C GLU A 159 11.24 -21.85 3.62
N PHE A 160 10.47 -20.77 3.63
CA PHE A 160 9.83 -20.24 4.82
C PHE A 160 8.35 -20.04 4.53
N LYS A 161 7.50 -20.46 5.45
CA LYS A 161 6.06 -20.24 5.37
C LYS A 161 5.57 -19.62 6.67
N THR A 162 5.06 -18.39 6.60
CA THR A 162 4.41 -17.71 7.71
C THR A 162 2.91 -17.62 7.43
N GLU A 163 2.09 -18.06 8.38
CA GLU A 163 0.63 -17.97 8.31
C GLU A 163 0.12 -17.25 9.55
N ALA A 164 -0.88 -16.37 9.36
CA ALA A 164 -1.59 -15.75 10.47
C ALA A 164 -3.09 -15.73 10.22
N LYS A 165 -3.88 -15.93 11.28
CA LYS A 165 -5.34 -15.91 11.22
C LYS A 165 -5.95 -15.28 12.48
N ARG A 166 -7.01 -14.50 12.29
CA ARG A 166 -7.83 -13.96 13.40
C ARG A 166 -9.29 -13.90 13.01
N LEU A 167 -10.17 -14.18 13.97
CA LEU A 167 -11.61 -13.98 13.88
C LEU A 167 -12.08 -13.07 15.01
N VAL A 168 -12.86 -12.05 14.66
CA VAL A 168 -13.50 -11.12 15.60
C VAL A 168 -14.99 -11.07 15.30
N SER A 169 -15.82 -11.24 16.32
CA SER A 169 -17.27 -11.04 16.24
C SER A 169 -17.71 -10.14 17.39
N LEU A 170 -18.47 -9.10 17.05
CA LEU A 170 -18.94 -8.07 17.96
C LEU A 170 -20.42 -7.86 17.79
N LYS A 171 -21.14 -7.75 18.90
CA LYS A 171 -22.55 -7.41 18.93
C LYS A 171 -22.78 -6.29 19.92
N GLY A 172 -23.35 -5.19 19.44
CA GLY A 172 -23.64 -4.02 20.25
C GLY A 172 -25.04 -3.48 20.02
N LEU A 173 -25.56 -2.79 21.02
CA LEU A 173 -26.82 -2.04 20.97
C LEU A 173 -26.51 -0.54 21.03
N VAL A 174 -27.21 0.24 20.22
CA VAL A 174 -27.22 1.71 20.28
C VAL A 174 -28.66 2.21 20.36
N LYS A 175 -28.95 3.08 21.32
CA LYS A 175 -30.27 3.73 21.50
C LYS A 175 -30.16 5.23 21.21
N SER A 176 -30.63 5.63 20.04
CA SER A 176 -30.63 7.00 19.55
C SER A 176 -32.05 7.47 19.18
N SER A 177 -32.20 8.69 18.69
CA SER A 177 -33.46 9.20 18.09
C SER A 177 -33.92 8.34 16.91
N HIS A 178 -33.01 7.60 16.28
CA HIS A 178 -33.32 6.70 15.18
C HIS A 178 -33.86 5.36 15.68
N GLY A 179 -34.00 5.17 17.00
CA GLY A 179 -34.50 3.96 17.65
C GLY A 179 -33.38 3.06 18.18
N GLU A 180 -33.78 1.89 18.68
CA GLU A 180 -32.86 0.87 19.20
C GLU A 180 -32.34 0.00 18.06
N ILE A 181 -31.03 0.06 17.82
CA ILE A 181 -30.36 -0.66 16.74
C ILE A 181 -29.35 -1.63 17.34
N VAL A 182 -29.55 -2.91 17.07
CA VAL A 182 -28.56 -3.95 17.38
C VAL A 182 -27.74 -4.19 16.13
N THR A 183 -26.42 -4.08 16.24
CA THR A 183 -25.48 -4.35 15.15
C THR A 183 -24.60 -5.52 15.52
N THR A 184 -24.42 -6.45 14.59
CA THR A 184 -23.46 -7.55 14.68
C THR A 184 -22.43 -7.39 13.56
N SER A 185 -21.16 -7.35 13.93
CA SER A 185 -20.01 -7.31 13.01
C SER A 185 -19.23 -8.62 13.13
N HIS A 186 -18.77 -9.14 12.00
CA HIS A 186 -17.84 -10.26 11.93
C HIS A 186 -16.70 -9.89 11.01
N GLN A 187 -15.47 -10.14 11.45
CA GLN A 187 -14.26 -9.89 10.68
C GLN A 187 -13.39 -11.13 10.74
N GLU A 188 -13.00 -11.64 9.57
CA GLU A 188 -12.01 -12.71 9.44
C GLU A 188 -10.80 -12.17 8.68
N PHE A 189 -9.63 -12.41 9.23
CA PHE A 189 -8.35 -12.07 8.63
C PHE A 189 -7.53 -13.33 8.40
N ARG A 190 -6.92 -13.45 7.22
CA ARG A 190 -5.96 -14.49 6.88
C ARG A 190 -4.75 -13.89 6.18
N TYR A 191 -3.59 -14.39 6.51
CA TYR A 191 -2.32 -14.01 5.93
C TYR A 191 -1.51 -15.26 5.66
N VAL A 192 -0.92 -15.34 4.48
CA VAL A 192 0.07 -16.36 4.11
C VAL A 192 1.20 -15.66 3.39
N ASN A 193 2.44 -15.95 3.78
CA ASN A 193 3.64 -15.59 3.05
C ASN A 193 4.53 -16.82 2.91
N LYS A 194 4.85 -17.13 1.67
CA LYS A 194 5.83 -18.17 1.29
C LYS A 194 7.03 -17.45 0.72
N MET A 195 8.18 -17.69 1.33
CA MET A 195 9.45 -17.12 0.91
C MET A 195 10.41 -18.24 0.56
N VAL A 196 11.08 -18.12 -0.58
CA VAL A 196 12.16 -19.03 -0.99
C VAL A 196 13.43 -18.22 -1.11
N LEU A 197 14.47 -18.63 -0.40
CA LEU A 197 15.85 -18.22 -0.63
C LEU A 197 16.60 -19.32 -1.37
N GLY A 198 17.22 -18.95 -2.49
CA GLY A 198 17.98 -19.87 -3.32
C GLY A 198 19.31 -19.27 -3.76
N LYS A 199 20.12 -20.07 -4.45
CA LYS A 199 21.43 -19.67 -5.00
C LYS A 199 22.32 -19.00 -3.95
N ASP A 200 22.37 -19.61 -2.77
CA ASP A 200 23.14 -19.15 -1.62
C ASP A 200 22.78 -17.71 -1.19
N GLY A 201 21.49 -17.36 -1.30
CA GLY A 201 20.93 -16.07 -0.90
C GLY A 201 20.86 -15.04 -2.03
N SER A 202 21.35 -15.35 -3.24
CA SER A 202 21.25 -14.43 -4.38
C SER A 202 19.83 -14.34 -4.95
N LEU A 203 19.02 -15.38 -4.76
CA LEU A 203 17.62 -15.46 -5.20
C LEU A 203 16.68 -15.33 -4.01
N GLN A 204 15.69 -14.46 -4.12
CA GLN A 204 14.55 -14.38 -3.21
C GLN A 204 13.24 -14.38 -4.01
N ILE A 205 12.33 -15.25 -3.63
CA ILE A 205 10.96 -15.29 -4.17
C ILE A 205 10.00 -15.16 -2.99
N ILE A 206 8.98 -14.32 -3.13
CA ILE A 206 7.92 -14.11 -2.14
C ILE A 206 6.60 -14.28 -2.85
N ASP A 207 5.75 -15.16 -2.32
CA ASP A 207 4.35 -15.31 -2.68
C ASP A 207 3.50 -15.09 -1.43
N GLN A 208 2.84 -13.95 -1.38
CA GLN A 208 2.08 -13.48 -0.23
C GLN A 208 0.62 -13.22 -0.62
N LEU A 209 -0.28 -13.63 0.26
CA LEU A 209 -1.71 -13.36 0.15
C LEU A 209 -2.25 -12.89 1.49
N ILE A 210 -2.91 -11.73 1.48
CA ILE A 210 -3.71 -11.23 2.60
C ILE A 210 -5.17 -11.28 2.18
N GLU A 211 -6.02 -11.86 3.02
CA GLU A 211 -7.47 -11.92 2.82
C GLU A 211 -8.20 -11.36 4.04
N GLY A 212 -9.26 -10.60 3.76
CA GLY A 212 -10.15 -10.05 4.77
C GLY A 212 -11.59 -10.29 4.38
N GLU A 213 -12.42 -10.73 5.33
CA GLU A 213 -13.86 -10.81 5.15
C GLU A 213 -14.57 -10.07 6.27
N ASP A 214 -15.27 -9.00 5.90
CA ASP A 214 -16.08 -8.18 6.79
C ASP A 214 -17.57 -8.46 6.52
N ARG A 215 -18.35 -8.69 7.58
CA ARG A 215 -19.80 -8.78 7.53
C ARG A 215 -20.42 -7.94 8.63
N VAL A 216 -21.35 -7.07 8.26
CA VAL A 216 -22.12 -6.25 9.22
C VAL A 216 -23.60 -6.52 9.01
N GLN A 217 -24.35 -6.67 10.10
CA GLN A 217 -25.80 -6.76 10.08
C GLN A 217 -26.38 -5.89 11.18
N SER A 218 -27.33 -5.02 10.84
CA SER A 218 -28.05 -4.19 11.81
C SER A 218 -29.53 -4.51 11.78
N LYS A 219 -30.15 -4.58 12.96
CA LYS A 219 -31.56 -4.89 13.16
C LYS A 219 -32.22 -3.88 14.08
N ARG A 220 -33.50 -3.61 13.84
CA ARG A 220 -34.39 -2.87 14.75
C ARG A 220 -35.49 -3.83 15.19
N GLY A 221 -35.48 -4.22 16.47
CA GLY A 221 -36.24 -5.38 16.93
C GLY A 221 -35.84 -6.64 16.15
N SER A 222 -36.80 -7.35 15.57
CA SER A 222 -36.54 -8.51 14.69
C SER A 222 -36.28 -8.15 13.22
N ARG A 223 -36.47 -6.88 12.83
CA ARG A 223 -36.46 -6.45 11.42
C ARG A 223 -35.03 -6.07 10.99
N PRO A 224 -34.44 -6.72 9.95
CA PRO A 224 -33.13 -6.32 9.43
C PRO A 224 -33.24 -4.99 8.69
N ILE A 225 -32.40 -4.02 9.02
CA ILE A 225 -32.40 -2.68 8.42
C ILE A 225 -31.20 -2.46 7.49
N TYR A 226 -30.06 -3.08 7.81
CA TYR A 226 -28.84 -2.95 7.02
C TYR A 226 -28.06 -4.27 7.06
N ALA A 227 -27.48 -4.66 5.93
CA ALA A 227 -26.45 -5.69 5.89
C ALA A 227 -25.39 -5.31 4.87
N ALA A 228 -24.14 -5.58 5.20
CA ALA A 228 -23.01 -5.40 4.31
C ALA A 228 -22.07 -6.61 4.40
N LYS A 229 -21.46 -6.95 3.28
CA LYS A 229 -20.41 -7.96 3.17
C LYS A 229 -19.34 -7.43 2.23
N SER A 230 -18.08 -7.52 2.63
CA SER A 230 -16.91 -7.18 1.81
C SER A 230 -15.87 -8.29 1.95
N ILE A 231 -15.47 -8.89 0.83
CA ILE A 231 -14.35 -9.84 0.75
C ILE A 231 -13.23 -9.12 0.02
N LYS A 232 -12.07 -9.01 0.65
CA LYS A 232 -10.89 -8.32 0.11
C LYS A 232 -9.72 -9.29 0.00
N SER A 233 -8.93 -9.16 -1.05
CA SER A 233 -7.66 -9.89 -1.22
C SER A 233 -6.55 -8.95 -1.69
N PHE A 234 -5.36 -9.10 -1.13
CA PHE A 234 -4.16 -8.34 -1.49
C PHE A 234 -3.03 -9.31 -1.85
N PRO A 235 -3.03 -9.88 -3.07
CA PRO A 235 -1.93 -10.71 -3.54
C PRO A 235 -0.68 -9.86 -3.76
N PHE A 236 0.46 -10.39 -3.36
CA PHE A 236 1.77 -9.80 -3.57
C PHE A 236 2.77 -10.87 -3.95
N TYR A 237 3.48 -10.64 -5.06
CA TYR A 237 4.54 -11.51 -5.54
C TYR A 237 5.79 -10.69 -5.79
N LEU A 238 6.93 -11.18 -5.32
CA LEU A 238 8.25 -10.63 -5.63
C LEU A 238 9.15 -11.77 -6.09
N TYR A 239 9.85 -11.54 -7.20
CA TYR A 239 11.00 -12.31 -7.60
C TYR A 239 12.19 -11.34 -7.64
N SER A 240 13.29 -11.69 -7.01
CA SER A 240 14.53 -10.93 -7.11
C SER A 240 15.73 -11.86 -7.17
N ASP A 241 16.70 -11.56 -8.03
CA ASP A 241 17.86 -12.41 -8.25
C ASP A 241 19.08 -11.59 -8.63
N SER A 242 20.26 -11.97 -8.12
CA SER A 242 21.55 -11.45 -8.58
C SER A 242 22.19 -12.47 -9.53
N LEU A 243 22.37 -12.06 -10.78
CA LEU A 243 22.93 -12.89 -11.84
C LEU A 243 24.36 -12.43 -12.16
N GLU A 244 25.36 -13.25 -11.85
CA GLU A 244 26.74 -12.98 -12.23
C GLU A 244 26.92 -13.01 -13.76
N GLN A 245 27.69 -12.06 -14.29
CA GLN A 245 28.16 -12.02 -15.66
C GLN A 245 29.69 -12.08 -15.72
N GLU A 246 30.25 -12.22 -16.92
CA GLU A 246 31.69 -12.10 -17.13
C GLU A 246 32.19 -10.71 -16.73
N THR A 247 33.40 -10.62 -16.15
CA THR A 247 34.11 -9.37 -15.79
C THR A 247 33.55 -8.57 -14.59
N ASN A 248 33.43 -9.20 -13.40
CA ASN A 248 33.01 -8.55 -12.14
C ASN A 248 31.73 -7.70 -12.30
N THR A 249 30.81 -8.15 -13.14
CA THR A 249 29.56 -7.45 -13.42
C THR A 249 28.43 -8.38 -13.00
N SER A 250 27.46 -7.88 -12.24
CA SER A 250 26.23 -8.59 -11.89
C SER A 250 25.01 -7.83 -12.40
N LEU A 251 23.94 -8.58 -12.67
CA LEU A 251 22.61 -8.03 -12.90
C LEU A 251 21.75 -8.29 -11.67
N GLU A 252 21.25 -7.23 -11.06
CA GLU A 252 20.20 -7.31 -10.04
C GLU A 252 18.85 -7.20 -10.75
N VAL A 253 18.08 -8.28 -10.81
CA VAL A 253 16.76 -8.32 -11.44
C VAL A 253 15.68 -8.41 -10.39
N ALA A 254 14.56 -7.72 -10.60
CA ALA A 254 13.40 -7.78 -9.73
C ALA A 254 12.09 -7.69 -10.54
N ASN A 255 11.17 -8.61 -10.29
CA ASN A 255 9.81 -8.57 -10.80
C ASN A 255 8.84 -8.51 -9.63
N VAL A 256 7.96 -7.52 -9.61
CA VAL A 256 6.96 -7.35 -8.56
C VAL A 256 5.57 -7.38 -9.16
N THR A 257 4.65 -8.09 -8.53
CA THR A 257 3.22 -8.04 -8.81
C THR A 257 2.49 -7.75 -7.51
N MET A 258 1.59 -6.77 -7.54
CA MET A 258 0.74 -6.45 -6.40
C MET A 258 -0.69 -6.26 -6.88
N GLY A 259 -1.65 -6.70 -6.07
CA GLY A 259 -3.06 -6.58 -6.40
C GLY A 259 -3.92 -6.14 -5.23
N PHE A 260 -5.11 -5.66 -5.58
CA PHE A 260 -6.20 -5.42 -4.66
C PHE A 260 -7.48 -5.84 -5.36
N ASN A 261 -8.19 -6.80 -4.76
CA ASN A 261 -9.51 -7.19 -5.23
C ASN A 261 -10.51 -7.04 -4.09
N GLU A 262 -11.70 -6.55 -4.39
CA GLU A 262 -12.80 -6.47 -3.45
C GLU A 262 -14.11 -6.89 -4.12
N GLU A 263 -14.84 -7.80 -3.49
CA GLU A 263 -16.24 -8.04 -3.76
C GLU A 263 -17.08 -7.54 -2.59
N ARG A 264 -17.96 -6.58 -2.87
CA ARG A 264 -18.80 -5.94 -1.86
C ARG A 264 -20.26 -6.09 -2.21
N SER A 265 -21.08 -6.33 -1.20
CA SER A 265 -22.53 -6.32 -1.31
C SER A 265 -23.14 -5.63 -0.11
N GLU A 266 -24.18 -4.82 -0.34
CA GLU A 266 -24.93 -4.15 0.70
C GLU A 266 -26.42 -4.22 0.41
N SER A 267 -27.21 -4.30 1.47
CA SER A 267 -28.66 -4.20 1.43
C SER A 267 -29.12 -3.23 2.50
N ASP A 268 -29.74 -2.13 2.09
CA ASP A 268 -30.50 -1.25 2.97
C ASP A 268 -31.98 -1.61 2.81
N ASN A 269 -32.47 -2.38 3.78
CA ASN A 269 -33.87 -2.83 3.80
C ASN A 269 -34.83 -1.72 4.25
N GLY A 270 -34.32 -0.65 4.85
CA GLY A 270 -35.09 0.56 5.11
C GLY A 270 -35.43 1.31 3.82
N MET A 271 -34.54 1.29 2.83
CA MET A 271 -34.70 1.94 1.53
C MET A 271 -34.98 0.98 0.35
N MET A 272 -35.15 -0.33 0.60
CA MET A 272 -35.28 -1.37 -0.45
C MET A 272 -34.21 -1.26 -1.55
N ARG A 273 -32.97 -0.97 -1.14
CA ARG A 273 -31.83 -0.77 -2.05
C ARG A 273 -30.81 -1.87 -1.84
N THR A 274 -30.37 -2.48 -2.93
CA THR A 274 -29.24 -3.41 -2.91
C THR A 274 -28.14 -2.92 -3.83
N PHE A 275 -26.91 -3.03 -3.33
CA PHE A 275 -25.70 -2.61 -4.01
C PHE A 275 -24.74 -3.79 -4.08
N LYS A 276 -24.12 -4.00 -5.23
CA LYS A 276 -22.99 -4.91 -5.39
C LYS A 276 -21.90 -4.22 -6.19
N SER A 277 -20.65 -4.41 -5.78
CA SER A 277 -19.51 -3.96 -6.55
C SER A 277 -18.41 -4.99 -6.54
N LYS A 278 -17.65 -5.01 -7.64
CA LYS A 278 -16.42 -5.77 -7.77
C LYS A 278 -15.32 -4.84 -8.27
N VAL A 279 -14.20 -4.81 -7.57
CA VAL A 279 -12.99 -4.08 -7.95
C VAL A 279 -11.87 -5.07 -8.08
N GLU A 280 -11.13 -5.01 -9.19
CA GLU A 280 -9.90 -5.75 -9.41
C GLU A 280 -8.82 -4.77 -9.89
N ASN A 281 -7.73 -4.70 -9.15
CA ASN A 281 -6.57 -3.90 -9.49
C ASN A 281 -5.33 -4.78 -9.45
N LYS A 282 -4.55 -4.74 -10.53
CA LYS A 282 -3.26 -5.43 -10.64
C LYS A 282 -2.20 -4.45 -11.13
N GLN A 283 -1.07 -4.44 -10.46
CA GLN A 283 0.11 -3.68 -10.86
C GLN A 283 1.29 -4.63 -10.96
N GLU A 284 1.99 -4.55 -12.09
CA GLU A 284 3.19 -5.32 -12.37
C GLU A 284 4.35 -4.36 -12.60
N GLY A 285 5.52 -4.71 -12.09
CA GLY A 285 6.73 -3.93 -12.25
C GLY A 285 7.90 -4.86 -12.52
N GLN A 286 8.83 -4.39 -13.32
CA GLN A 286 10.10 -5.06 -13.58
C GLN A 286 11.23 -4.05 -13.39
N GLY A 287 12.33 -4.52 -12.84
CA GLY A 287 13.53 -3.74 -12.57
C GLY A 287 14.76 -4.56 -12.90
N VAL A 288 15.74 -3.93 -13.53
CA VAL A 288 17.05 -4.51 -13.78
C VAL A 288 18.10 -3.45 -13.46
N MET A 289 19.09 -3.78 -12.66
CA MET A 289 20.25 -2.93 -12.42
C MET A 289 21.52 -3.66 -12.82
N VAL A 290 22.43 -2.96 -13.49
CA VAL A 290 23.76 -3.47 -13.82
C VAL A 290 24.73 -2.93 -12.78
N VAL A 291 25.37 -3.83 -12.05
CA VAL A 291 26.36 -3.50 -11.04
C VAL A 291 27.72 -3.97 -11.54
N LYS A 292 28.71 -3.08 -11.56
CA LYS A 292 30.09 -3.43 -11.91
C LYS A 292 31.00 -3.20 -10.72
N ASN A 293 31.69 -4.25 -10.29
CA ASN A 293 32.32 -4.37 -8.99
C ASN A 293 31.28 -4.10 -7.89
N ASN A 294 31.21 -2.88 -7.37
CA ASN A 294 30.25 -2.46 -6.34
C ASN A 294 29.53 -1.14 -6.72
N LEU A 295 29.51 -0.80 -8.01
CA LEU A 295 28.92 0.45 -8.50
C LEU A 295 27.79 0.13 -9.48
N VAL A 296 26.61 0.68 -9.22
CA VAL A 296 25.51 0.68 -10.19
C VAL A 296 25.94 1.54 -11.38
N VAL A 297 26.03 0.92 -12.55
CA VAL A 297 26.47 1.59 -13.80
C VAL A 297 25.31 1.83 -14.76
N ASN A 298 24.23 1.05 -14.68
CA ASN A 298 23.03 1.23 -15.47
C ASN A 298 21.81 0.65 -14.74
N GLY A 299 20.61 1.08 -15.12
CA GLY A 299 19.37 0.55 -14.58
C GLY A 299 18.19 0.79 -15.50
N TYR A 300 17.25 -0.15 -15.49
CA TYR A 300 15.99 -0.11 -16.22
C TYR A 300 14.86 -0.48 -15.28
N GLY A 301 13.72 0.21 -15.42
CA GLY A 301 12.51 -0.11 -14.67
C GLY A 301 11.27 0.16 -15.53
N GLU A 302 10.32 -0.76 -15.48
CA GLU A 302 9.04 -0.69 -16.19
C GLU A 302 7.88 -0.98 -15.23
N ARG A 303 6.70 -0.45 -15.54
CA ARG A 303 5.47 -0.69 -14.78
C ARG A 303 4.28 -0.79 -15.70
N ASN A 304 3.47 -1.83 -15.49
CA ASN A 304 2.17 -2.02 -16.12
C ASN A 304 1.07 -2.00 -15.05
N LYS A 305 -0.06 -1.35 -15.33
CA LYS A 305 -1.19 -1.24 -14.39
C LYS A 305 -2.50 -1.57 -15.11
N CYS A 306 -3.31 -2.43 -14.50
CA CYS A 306 -4.65 -2.78 -14.96
C CYS A 306 -5.66 -2.53 -13.83
N ILE A 307 -6.74 -1.81 -14.12
CA ILE A 307 -7.87 -1.59 -13.20
C ILE A 307 -9.15 -2.01 -13.91
N ALA A 308 -9.93 -2.88 -13.29
CA ALA A 308 -11.29 -3.21 -13.68
C ALA A 308 -12.24 -2.92 -12.51
N MET A 309 -13.33 -2.22 -12.80
CA MET A 309 -14.38 -1.93 -11.83
C MET A 309 -15.74 -2.27 -12.43
N LEU A 310 -16.54 -3.03 -11.70
CA LEU A 310 -17.92 -3.35 -12.04
C LEU A 310 -18.82 -2.97 -10.86
N GLU A 311 -19.79 -2.10 -11.12
CA GLU A 311 -20.76 -1.66 -10.13
C GLU A 311 -22.17 -2.03 -10.60
N VAL A 312 -22.95 -2.67 -9.74
CA VAL A 312 -24.35 -3.04 -10.00
C VAL A 312 -25.19 -2.53 -8.84
N THR A 313 -25.97 -1.47 -9.09
CA THR A 313 -26.97 -0.97 -8.14
C THR A 313 -28.36 -1.37 -8.64
N SER A 314 -29.17 -1.99 -7.80
CA SER A 314 -30.60 -2.22 -8.08
C SER A 314 -31.46 -1.48 -7.06
N VAL A 315 -32.37 -0.64 -7.57
CA VAL A 315 -33.34 0.12 -6.78
C VAL A 315 -34.74 -0.34 -7.20
N THR A 316 -35.52 -0.87 -6.25
CA THR A 316 -36.95 -1.10 -6.46
C THR A 316 -37.68 0.20 -6.10
N LEU A 317 -38.33 0.84 -7.09
CA LEU A 317 -38.93 2.16 -6.92
C LEU A 317 -40.07 2.18 -5.88
N GLY A 318 -39.84 2.94 -4.82
CA GLY A 318 -40.83 3.66 -4.02
C GLY A 318 -40.20 5.00 -3.62
N THR A 319 -40.75 6.10 -4.13
CA THR A 319 -40.18 7.46 -4.18
C THR A 319 -39.64 8.02 -2.85
N LEU A 320 -38.34 8.32 -2.74
CA LEU A 320 -37.73 9.67 -2.53
C LEU A 320 -36.19 9.59 -2.40
N VAL A 321 -35.54 10.69 -2.78
CA VAL A 321 -34.11 10.90 -3.02
C VAL A 321 -33.25 10.91 -1.75
N ALA A 322 -32.09 10.24 -1.76
CA ALA A 322 -30.81 10.72 -1.20
C ALA A 322 -29.66 9.81 -1.65
N SER A 323 -28.71 10.35 -2.42
CA SER A 323 -27.43 9.71 -2.69
C SER A 323 -26.46 9.97 -1.55
N THR A 324 -25.63 8.98 -1.22
CA THR A 324 -24.39 9.19 -0.47
C THR A 324 -23.26 8.45 -1.17
N THR A 325 -22.32 9.24 -1.66
CA THR A 325 -21.05 8.85 -2.28
C THR A 325 -19.97 8.68 -1.20
N LYS A 326 -19.02 7.75 -1.43
CA LYS A 326 -17.54 7.85 -1.31
C LYS A 326 -16.88 6.69 -0.56
N PHE A 327 -15.89 6.08 -1.23
CA PHE A 327 -14.50 6.04 -0.76
C PHE A 327 -13.55 6.25 -1.96
N TYR A 328 -12.60 7.16 -1.80
CA TYR A 328 -11.51 7.42 -2.73
C TYR A 328 -10.27 6.67 -2.23
N MET A 329 -9.54 6.04 -3.13
CA MET A 329 -8.09 5.97 -3.02
C MET A 329 -7.53 6.93 -4.07
N THR A 330 -7.34 8.20 -3.69
CA THR A 330 -6.59 9.14 -4.53
C THR A 330 -5.12 8.80 -4.45
N ARG A 331 -4.62 8.11 -5.48
CA ARG A 331 -3.29 8.40 -5.99
C ARG A 331 -3.49 8.97 -7.39
N GLU A 332 -3.34 10.29 -7.51
CA GLU A 332 -3.27 10.95 -8.80
C GLU A 332 -1.94 10.52 -9.44
N ILE A 333 -1.99 9.60 -10.40
CA ILE A 333 -0.95 9.45 -11.41
C ILE A 333 -1.68 9.55 -12.73
N ARG A 334 -1.60 10.71 -13.38
CA ARG A 334 -1.81 10.79 -14.82
C ARG A 334 -0.65 10.04 -15.45
N ASP A 335 -0.89 8.82 -15.90
CA ASP A 335 0.00 8.15 -16.84
C ASP A 335 -0.79 7.91 -18.13
N HIS A 336 -0.38 8.61 -19.18
CA HIS A 336 -0.87 8.43 -20.54
C HIS A 336 0.07 7.46 -21.24
N SER A 337 -0.05 6.18 -20.92
CA SER A 337 0.47 5.10 -21.75
C SER A 337 -0.66 4.10 -21.96
N LYS A 338 -1.25 4.14 -23.17
CA LYS A 338 -2.20 3.12 -23.61
C LYS A 338 -1.44 1.81 -23.76
N SER A 339 -1.74 0.79 -22.96
CA SER A 339 -1.42 -0.60 -23.28
C SER A 339 -2.71 -1.43 -23.35
N PRO A 340 -2.82 -2.39 -24.29
CA PRO A 340 -4.08 -3.03 -24.62
C PRO A 340 -4.42 -4.13 -23.62
N CYS A 341 -5.46 -3.93 -22.81
CA CYS A 341 -6.16 -5.03 -22.17
C CYS A 341 -7.08 -5.67 -23.23
N SER A 342 -6.72 -6.84 -23.76
CA SER A 342 -7.66 -7.62 -24.55
C SER A 342 -8.68 -8.27 -23.63
N LEU A 343 -9.95 -7.88 -23.76
CA LEU A 343 -11.04 -8.83 -23.52
C LEU A 343 -10.89 -9.94 -24.57
N ALA A 344 -10.79 -11.18 -24.13
CA ALA A 344 -10.86 -12.32 -25.04
C ALA A 344 -12.27 -12.37 -25.67
N THR A 345 -12.35 -12.13 -26.98
CA THR A 345 -13.48 -12.54 -27.82
C THR A 345 -12.93 -13.39 -28.97
N LEU A 346 -13.50 -14.59 -29.16
CA LEU A 346 -13.13 -15.53 -30.23
C LEU A 346 -13.35 -14.91 -31.63
N SER A 347 -12.36 -15.00 -32.54
CA SER A 347 -12.50 -15.51 -33.92
C SER A 347 -11.23 -15.35 -34.80
N ASP A 348 -10.93 -16.43 -35.52
CA ASP A 348 -10.20 -16.69 -36.79
C ASP A 348 -8.92 -15.95 -37.29
N GLN A 349 -7.92 -16.82 -37.54
CA GLN A 349 -6.92 -16.96 -38.62
C GLN A 349 -6.29 -15.76 -39.38
N THR A 350 -4.95 -15.68 -39.37
CA THR A 350 -3.97 -15.88 -40.50
C THR A 350 -2.69 -15.00 -40.42
N THR A 351 -1.53 -15.70 -40.41
CA THR A 351 -0.19 -15.40 -40.99
C THR A 351 0.36 -13.96 -41.14
N SER A 352 1.57 -13.67 -40.61
CA SER A 352 2.87 -13.84 -41.30
C SER A 352 4.02 -13.04 -40.66
N SER A 353 5.24 -13.48 -40.98
CA SER A 353 6.62 -13.14 -40.54
C SER A 353 7.11 -11.70 -40.73
N SER A 354 8.08 -11.26 -39.90
CA SER A 354 9.52 -11.12 -40.29
C SER A 354 10.34 -10.23 -39.32
N SER A 355 11.54 -10.70 -38.96
CA SER A 355 12.64 -9.91 -38.34
C SER A 355 13.29 -8.96 -39.37
N PRO A 356 14.12 -7.95 -38.97
CA PRO A 356 15.56 -8.22 -38.87
C PRO A 356 16.39 -7.37 -37.88
N THR A 357 17.64 -7.81 -37.78
CA THR A 357 18.88 -7.40 -37.09
C THR A 357 19.54 -6.07 -37.52
N SER A 358 20.30 -5.42 -36.62
CA SER A 358 21.70 -4.89 -36.80
C SER A 358 22.08 -4.02 -35.58
N SER A 359 23.06 -4.36 -34.71
CA SER A 359 24.53 -4.14 -34.79
C SER A 359 24.99 -2.69 -35.01
N LEU A 360 25.86 -2.17 -34.11
CA LEU A 360 27.01 -1.23 -34.26
C LEU A 360 27.24 -0.49 -32.91
N LEU A 361 28.29 -0.72 -32.11
CA LEU A 361 29.73 -0.34 -32.17
C LEU A 361 30.09 1.12 -31.78
N TYR A 362 31.11 1.23 -30.90
CA TYR A 362 31.97 2.36 -30.48
C TYR A 362 31.56 3.23 -29.25
N PRO A 363 32.48 3.98 -28.60
CA PRO A 363 33.89 3.73 -28.26
C PRO A 363 34.23 4.06 -26.76
N THR A 364 35.47 3.78 -26.39
CA THR A 364 36.18 4.09 -25.12
C THR A 364 36.41 5.58 -24.83
N SER A 365 36.26 6.04 -23.57
CA SER A 365 37.28 6.84 -22.85
C SER A 365 36.95 7.12 -21.36
N THR A 366 37.91 6.72 -20.51
CA THR A 366 38.48 7.33 -19.28
C THR A 366 37.60 8.02 -18.21
N SER A 367 37.72 7.50 -16.98
CA SER A 367 37.25 8.01 -15.68
C SER A 367 37.96 9.29 -15.18
N PRO A 368 37.44 9.95 -14.13
CA PRO A 368 37.91 9.60 -12.78
C PRO A 368 36.81 9.46 -11.70
N SER A 369 37.21 8.71 -10.68
CA SER A 369 36.54 8.27 -9.44
C SER A 369 36.04 9.39 -8.51
N THR A 370 34.91 9.16 -7.83
CA THR A 370 34.78 9.24 -6.35
C THR A 370 33.34 8.93 -5.92
N SER A 371 33.19 7.96 -5.02
CA SER A 371 31.97 7.70 -4.25
C SER A 371 31.74 8.84 -3.26
N LYS A 372 30.65 9.60 -3.40
CA LYS A 372 30.15 10.48 -2.34
C LYS A 372 28.70 10.12 -2.02
N LYS A 373 28.51 9.54 -0.83
CA LYS A 373 27.25 9.54 -0.09
C LYS A 373 26.76 11.00 -0.03
N SER A 374 25.54 11.27 -0.50
CA SER A 374 25.03 12.62 -0.69
C SER A 374 24.70 13.29 0.64
N LYS A 375 25.70 13.94 1.24
CA LYS A 375 25.49 14.92 2.32
C LYS A 375 25.86 16.36 1.97
N ASP A 376 26.46 16.62 0.82
CA ASP A 376 26.81 17.99 0.39
C ASP A 376 26.70 18.18 -1.13
N VAL A 377 25.52 18.49 -1.67
CA VAL A 377 25.39 19.02 -3.05
C VAL A 377 24.16 19.94 -3.18
N TYR A 378 24.25 21.19 -2.75
CA TYR A 378 23.27 22.24 -3.04
C TYR A 378 23.94 23.31 -3.94
N GLY A 379 23.51 23.39 -5.20
CA GLY A 379 24.04 24.29 -6.26
C GLY A 379 23.98 23.67 -7.67
N ASP A 380 24.41 24.41 -8.71
CA ASP A 380 24.38 24.11 -10.18
C ASP A 380 24.71 22.67 -10.63
N LYS A 381 25.36 21.89 -9.76
CA LYS A 381 25.67 20.47 -9.95
C LYS A 381 24.41 19.59 -10.06
N LYS A 382 23.24 20.01 -9.55
CA LYS A 382 21.97 19.27 -9.69
C LYS A 382 21.43 19.28 -11.12
N TYR A 383 21.56 20.39 -11.86
CA TYR A 383 21.15 20.48 -13.27
C TYR A 383 21.92 19.45 -14.11
N VAL A 384 23.24 19.37 -13.91
CA VAL A 384 24.12 18.41 -14.60
C VAL A 384 23.73 16.96 -14.29
N PHE A 385 23.32 16.65 -13.05
CA PHE A 385 22.93 15.31 -12.65
C PHE A 385 21.59 14.89 -13.26
N VAL A 386 20.56 15.75 -13.18
CA VAL A 386 19.25 15.49 -13.80
C VAL A 386 19.40 15.28 -15.30
N LEU A 387 20.15 16.16 -15.98
CA LEU A 387 20.46 16.02 -17.41
C LEU A 387 21.18 14.72 -17.76
N ARG A 388 22.10 14.28 -16.90
CA ARG A 388 22.81 13.01 -17.09
C ARG A 388 21.86 11.82 -16.95
N VAL A 389 20.94 11.85 -15.98
CA VAL A 389 19.92 10.81 -15.79
C VAL A 389 18.99 10.75 -17.01
N VAL A 390 18.49 11.90 -17.48
CA VAL A 390 17.64 12.00 -18.68
C VAL A 390 18.34 11.40 -19.91
N LYS A 391 19.60 11.77 -20.14
CA LYS A 391 20.41 11.26 -21.26
C LYS A 391 20.66 9.75 -21.15
N SER A 392 20.85 9.24 -19.93
CA SER A 392 21.10 7.81 -19.68
C SER A 392 19.82 6.97 -19.84
N ALA A 393 18.65 7.53 -19.50
CA ALA A 393 17.35 6.88 -19.67
C ALA A 393 16.94 6.73 -21.15
N GLY A 394 17.55 7.50 -22.05
CA GLY A 394 17.28 7.44 -23.48
C GLY A 394 15.93 8.07 -23.87
N PRO A 395 15.48 7.87 -25.12
CA PRO A 395 14.45 8.69 -25.74
C PRO A 395 13.01 8.22 -25.48
N LYS A 396 12.80 7.14 -24.72
CA LYS A 396 11.48 6.55 -24.47
C LYS A 396 10.64 7.31 -23.42
N GLY A 397 11.12 8.46 -22.96
CA GLY A 397 10.57 9.17 -21.81
C GLY A 397 11.01 8.55 -20.48
N HIS A 398 11.10 9.35 -19.42
CA HIS A 398 11.41 8.89 -18.06
C HIS A 398 10.54 9.65 -17.06
N ILE A 399 10.16 8.98 -15.98
CA ILE A 399 9.47 9.61 -14.85
C ILE A 399 10.53 10.06 -13.86
N LEU A 400 10.73 11.37 -13.72
CA LEU A 400 11.47 11.97 -12.62
C LEU A 400 10.60 11.97 -11.37
N ASN A 401 10.71 10.92 -10.57
CA ASN A 401 10.08 10.86 -9.26
C ASN A 401 11.15 10.99 -8.16
N GLN A 402 10.87 11.77 -7.11
CA GLN A 402 11.64 11.75 -5.88
C GLN A 402 11.17 10.54 -5.07
N GLY A 403 11.72 9.35 -5.39
CA GLY A 403 11.28 8.05 -4.85
C GLY A 403 10.91 8.06 -3.37
N HIS A 404 11.91 8.10 -2.47
CA HIS A 404 11.78 8.16 -1.00
C HIS A 404 11.24 9.49 -0.45
N GLY A 405 10.71 10.37 -1.31
CA GLY A 405 10.33 11.73 -0.94
C GLY A 405 11.54 12.63 -0.70
N VAL A 406 11.32 13.72 0.02
CA VAL A 406 12.33 14.72 0.37
C VAL A 406 12.79 14.45 1.80
N LEU A 407 14.10 14.26 2.00
CA LEU A 407 14.67 14.05 3.33
C LEU A 407 14.32 15.22 4.27
N VAL A 408 13.96 14.90 5.51
CA VAL A 408 13.68 15.90 6.55
C VAL A 408 14.91 16.81 6.73
N GLY A 409 14.69 18.12 6.71
CA GLY A 409 15.75 19.14 6.75
C GLY A 409 16.28 19.59 5.38
N THR A 410 15.75 19.05 4.27
CA THR A 410 16.03 19.59 2.93
C THR A 410 15.38 20.96 2.79
N PRO A 411 16.11 22.02 2.38
CA PRO A 411 15.54 23.34 2.16
C PRO A 411 14.43 23.32 1.10
N GLU A 412 13.30 23.98 1.36
CA GLU A 412 12.16 24.05 0.44
C GLU A 412 12.55 24.60 -0.94
N GLU A 413 13.42 25.62 -0.98
CA GLU A 413 14.01 26.19 -2.20
C GLU A 413 14.69 25.12 -3.09
N ALA A 414 15.37 24.15 -2.46
CA ALA A 414 16.05 23.10 -3.19
C ALA A 414 15.09 22.04 -3.75
N VAL A 415 13.93 21.87 -3.11
CA VAL A 415 12.83 21.03 -3.59
C VAL A 415 12.13 21.73 -4.75
N ALA A 416 11.80 23.01 -4.60
CA ALA A 416 11.21 23.84 -5.65
C ALA A 416 12.08 23.84 -6.91
N HIS A 417 13.39 24.07 -6.76
CA HIS A 417 14.34 24.06 -7.87
C HIS A 417 14.42 22.70 -8.60
N PHE A 418 14.28 21.58 -7.88
CA PHE A 418 14.19 20.26 -8.52
C PHE A 418 12.93 20.16 -9.42
N PHE A 419 11.77 20.58 -8.92
CA PHE A 419 10.53 20.52 -9.69
C PHE A 419 10.52 21.51 -10.87
N GLU A 420 11.16 22.67 -10.74
CA GLU A 420 11.34 23.63 -11.84
C GLU A 420 12.30 23.09 -12.90
N THR A 421 13.42 22.51 -12.48
CA THR A 421 14.35 21.82 -13.39
C THR A 421 13.64 20.70 -14.12
N ALA A 422 12.92 19.81 -13.43
CA ALA A 422 12.20 18.71 -14.05
C ALA A 422 11.13 19.19 -15.05
N ARG A 423 10.40 20.27 -14.72
CA ARG A 423 9.40 20.87 -15.62
C ARG A 423 9.99 21.58 -16.83
N SER A 424 11.20 22.11 -16.74
CA SER A 424 11.86 22.82 -17.84
C SER A 424 12.58 21.91 -18.84
N LEU A 425 12.63 20.59 -18.59
CA LEU A 425 13.24 19.63 -19.51
C LEU A 425 12.35 19.40 -20.73
N ASP A 426 12.84 19.84 -21.89
CA ASP A 426 12.29 19.46 -23.17
C ASP A 426 13.05 18.26 -23.76
N TYR A 427 12.36 17.13 -23.86
CA TYR A 427 12.89 15.88 -24.40
C TYR A 427 13.32 15.98 -25.86
N GLN A 428 12.66 16.84 -26.65
CA GLN A 428 13.00 17.03 -28.06
C GLN A 428 14.37 17.70 -28.23
N THR A 429 14.73 18.58 -27.28
CA THR A 429 16.05 19.22 -27.25
C THR A 429 17.18 18.21 -26.99
N PHE A 430 16.94 17.13 -26.23
CA PHE A 430 17.96 16.11 -25.92
C PHE A 430 18.10 15.03 -26.99
N PHE A 431 17.04 14.76 -27.75
CA PHE A 431 17.01 13.72 -28.78
C PHE A 431 16.37 14.27 -30.07
N PRO A 432 17.03 15.21 -30.78
CA PRO A 432 16.44 15.97 -31.89
C PRO A 432 16.04 15.11 -33.10
N ASN A 433 16.56 13.88 -33.21
CA ASN A 433 16.24 12.95 -34.29
C ASN A 433 15.24 11.86 -33.88
N HIS A 434 14.72 11.89 -32.64
CA HIS A 434 13.77 10.89 -32.18
C HIS A 434 12.33 11.33 -32.47
N VAL A 435 11.67 10.62 -33.38
CA VAL A 435 10.24 10.84 -33.67
C VAL A 435 9.44 10.21 -32.53
N ALA A 436 8.70 11.03 -31.78
CA ALA A 436 7.74 10.52 -30.80
C ALA A 436 6.74 9.57 -31.50
N ALA A 437 6.41 8.44 -30.88
CA ALA A 437 5.51 7.43 -31.47
C ALA A 437 4.15 8.00 -31.91
N GLU A 438 3.71 9.13 -31.33
CA GLU A 438 2.52 9.88 -31.75
C GLU A 438 2.57 10.34 -33.22
N LYS A 439 3.75 10.68 -33.76
CA LYS A 439 3.89 11.19 -35.14
C LYS A 439 3.78 10.10 -36.21
N LEU A 440 4.09 8.85 -35.85
CA LEU A 440 3.95 7.69 -36.75
C LEU A 440 2.49 7.22 -36.87
N VAL A 441 1.65 7.48 -35.85
CA VAL A 441 0.22 7.13 -35.89
C VAL A 441 -0.59 8.11 -36.74
N SER A 442 -0.17 9.38 -36.84
CA SER A 442 -0.85 10.38 -37.68
C SER A 442 -0.59 10.25 -39.18
N GLU A 443 0.45 9.50 -39.60
CA GLU A 443 0.79 9.30 -41.02
C GLU A 443 0.29 7.96 -41.60
N LEU A 444 -0.32 7.10 -40.78
CA LEU A 444 -0.88 5.79 -41.17
C LEU A 444 -2.43 5.75 -41.23
N VAL A 445 -3.09 6.92 -41.10
CA VAL A 445 -4.53 7.07 -41.34
C VAL A 445 -4.76 8.05 -42.49
N VAL A 446 -4.60 7.56 -43.72
CA VAL A 446 -5.34 8.01 -44.91
C VAL A 446 -5.77 6.78 -45.67
#